data_AF-A0A485D5C9-F1
#
_entry.id   AF-A0A485D5C9-F1
#
_cell.length_a   1.000
_cell.length_b   1.000
_cell.length_c   1.000
_cell.angle_alpha   90.00
_cell.angle_beta   90.00
_cell.angle_gamma   90.00
#
_symmetry.space_group_name_H-M   'P 1'
#
loop_
_entity.id
_entity.type
_entity.pdbx_description
1 polymer ?
#
loop_
_entity_poly.entity_id
_entity_poly.type
_entity_poly.pdbx_seq_one_letter_code
_entity_poly.pdbx_strand_id
1 'polypeptide(L)'
;MNFDEISFINEVFKRTVEGNITWSLSHSIPSVIYFKSEMTITSCYQSSPLNNGATLYIYRYRIPEYYGDHDAFFNIEKIRLSAIQYDQISWQSNADSAPIYNLIDYISSRYSGIGDFFFLILLVLLNKKASYREAFFTYEPATPVSFTITSLGRTAPDRFSANVASAR
;
A
#
# COMPACT_ATOMS: atom_id res chain seq x y z
N MET A 1 21.01 -1.36 -25.83
CA MET A 1 20.14 -0.43 -25.09
C MET A 1 20.16 0.90 -25.82
N ASN A 2 19.00 1.48 -26.18
CA ASN A 2 18.95 2.72 -26.95
C ASN A 2 19.07 3.93 -26.00
N PHE A 3 19.89 4.94 -26.35
CA PHE A 3 20.10 6.13 -25.52
C PHE A 3 18.80 6.90 -25.23
N ASP A 4 17.88 6.87 -26.20
CA ASP A 4 16.55 7.50 -26.09
C ASP A 4 15.69 6.85 -25.01
N GLU A 5 15.82 5.53 -24.82
CA GLU A 5 15.08 4.76 -23.81
C GLU A 5 15.52 5.14 -22.40
N ILE A 6 16.84 5.20 -22.16
CA ILE A 6 17.41 5.62 -20.88
C ILE A 6 16.96 7.04 -20.53
N SER A 7 17.04 7.94 -21.50
CA SER A 7 16.68 9.35 -21.32
C SER A 7 15.19 9.50 -20.98
N PHE A 8 14.32 8.74 -21.66
CA PHE A 8 12.89 8.74 -21.38
C PHE A 8 12.57 8.23 -19.97
N ILE A 9 13.16 7.10 -19.56
CA ILE A 9 12.93 6.53 -18.22
C ILE A 9 13.42 7.49 -17.13
N ASN A 10 14.59 8.11 -17.32
CA ASN A 10 15.11 9.09 -16.36
C ASN A 10 14.22 10.33 -16.25
N GLU A 11 13.64 10.80 -17.35
CA GLU A 11 12.68 11.91 -17.34
C GLU A 11 11.39 11.52 -16.60
N VAL A 12 10.87 10.32 -16.84
CA VAL A 12 9.72 9.78 -16.08
C VAL A 12 10.04 9.70 -14.59
N PHE A 13 11.25 9.24 -14.25
CA PHE A 13 11.68 9.14 -12.85
C PHE A 13 11.78 10.52 -12.20
N LYS A 14 12.42 11.48 -12.86
CA LYS A 14 12.50 12.87 -12.39
C LYS A 14 11.12 13.46 -12.14
N ARG A 15 10.20 13.34 -13.10
CA ARG A 15 8.82 13.84 -12.96
C ARG A 15 8.04 13.12 -11.85
N THR A 16 8.34 11.86 -11.61
CA THR A 16 7.76 11.09 -10.50
C THR A 16 8.24 11.62 -9.15
N VAL A 17 9.54 11.89 -9.01
CA VAL A 17 10.12 12.45 -7.78
C VAL A 17 9.62 13.87 -7.52
N GLU A 18 9.44 14.67 -8.57
CA GLU A 18 8.86 16.02 -8.51
C GLU A 18 7.36 16.03 -8.20
N GLY A 19 6.68 14.87 -8.23
CA GLY A 19 5.25 14.74 -7.98
C GLY A 19 4.36 15.12 -9.18
N ASN A 20 4.95 15.38 -10.35
CA ASN A 20 4.22 15.63 -11.59
C ASN A 20 3.54 14.36 -12.14
N ILE A 21 4.13 13.20 -11.84
CA ILE A 21 3.55 11.89 -12.14
C ILE A 21 3.29 11.18 -10.82
N THR A 22 2.02 10.90 -10.53
CA THR A 22 1.62 10.10 -9.37
C THR A 22 1.36 8.67 -9.79
N TRP A 23 1.66 7.71 -8.92
CA TRP A 23 1.46 6.29 -9.20
C TRP A 23 0.44 5.69 -8.24
N SER A 24 -0.19 4.60 -8.67
CA SER A 24 -1.09 3.79 -7.84
C SER A 24 -0.96 2.33 -8.24
N LEU A 25 -1.21 1.41 -7.31
CA LEU A 25 -1.29 -0.01 -7.62
C LEU A 25 -2.47 -0.26 -8.57
N SER A 26 -2.21 -0.91 -9.70
CA SER A 26 -3.25 -1.21 -10.69
C SER A 26 -3.79 -2.62 -10.46
N HIS A 27 -5.07 -2.70 -10.09
CA HIS A 27 -5.81 -3.97 -9.99
C HIS A 27 -6.42 -4.41 -11.33
N SER A 28 -6.61 -3.47 -12.25
CA SER A 28 -7.19 -3.72 -13.57
C SER A 28 -6.14 -3.44 -14.65
N ILE A 29 -5.31 -4.45 -14.90
CA ILE A 29 -4.21 -4.35 -15.86
C ILE A 29 -4.78 -4.42 -17.29
N PRO A 30 -4.45 -3.46 -18.18
CA PRO A 30 -4.88 -3.50 -19.57
C PRO A 30 -4.49 -4.80 -20.27
N SER A 31 -5.45 -5.43 -20.95
CA SER A 31 -5.24 -6.72 -21.62
C SER A 31 -4.15 -6.65 -22.69
N VAL A 32 -3.97 -5.50 -23.34
CA VAL A 32 -2.92 -5.26 -24.34
C VAL A 32 -1.50 -5.55 -23.82
N ILE A 33 -1.29 -5.50 -22.50
CA ILE A 33 0.02 -5.78 -21.87
C ILE A 33 0.37 -7.27 -21.95
N TYR A 34 -0.61 -8.16 -21.74
CA TYR A 34 -0.41 -9.61 -21.63
C TYR A 34 -1.14 -10.40 -22.71
N PHE A 35 -1.67 -9.72 -23.73
CA PHE A 35 -2.42 -10.38 -24.79
C PHE A 35 -1.51 -11.36 -25.54
N LYS A 36 -1.90 -12.65 -25.54
CA LYS A 36 -1.18 -13.76 -26.19
C LYS A 36 0.25 -14.02 -25.69
N SER A 37 0.60 -13.57 -24.49
CA SER A 37 1.88 -13.92 -23.88
C SER A 37 1.69 -14.95 -22.77
N GLU A 38 2.71 -15.76 -22.52
CA GLU A 38 2.78 -16.66 -21.36
C GLU A 38 3.23 -15.92 -20.09
N MET A 39 3.15 -14.58 -20.09
CA MET A 39 3.67 -13.76 -19.00
C MET A 39 2.71 -13.77 -17.81
N THR A 40 3.26 -13.94 -16.61
CA THR A 40 2.51 -13.76 -15.37
C THR A 40 2.93 -12.45 -14.71
N ILE A 41 2.00 -11.49 -14.59
CA ILE A 41 2.27 -10.21 -13.93
C ILE A 41 2.16 -10.38 -12.42
N THR A 42 3.21 -10.03 -11.68
CA THR A 42 3.28 -10.17 -10.22
C THR A 42 2.92 -8.88 -9.49
N SER A 43 3.19 -7.73 -10.09
CA SER A 43 2.81 -6.42 -9.59
C SER A 43 2.73 -5.42 -10.74
N CYS A 44 1.78 -4.49 -10.68
CA CYS A 44 1.58 -3.47 -11.69
C CYS A 44 1.21 -2.15 -11.02
N TYR A 45 1.88 -1.07 -11.42
CA TYR A 45 1.56 0.30 -11.02
C TYR A 45 1.18 1.09 -12.26
N GLN A 46 0.13 1.90 -12.13
CA GLN A 46 -0.33 2.81 -13.15
C GLN A 46 -0.04 4.25 -12.72
N SER A 47 0.33 5.09 -13.68
CA SER A 47 0.51 6.52 -13.45
C SER A 47 -0.82 7.28 -13.54
N SER A 48 -0.81 8.53 -13.10
CA SER A 48 -1.77 9.53 -13.58
C SER A 48 -1.67 9.69 -15.11
N PRO A 49 -2.77 10.06 -15.78
CA PRO A 49 -2.73 10.38 -17.21
C PRO A 49 -1.74 11.51 -17.48
N LEU A 50 -0.91 11.33 -18.51
CA LEU A 50 0.01 12.34 -19.01
C LEU A 50 -0.74 13.39 -19.84
N ASN A 51 -0.08 14.52 -20.13
CA ASN A 51 -0.66 15.64 -20.90
C ASN A 51 -1.14 15.25 -22.31
N ASN A 52 -0.58 14.20 -22.89
CA ASN A 52 -0.98 13.65 -24.19
C ASN A 52 -2.10 12.59 -24.08
N GLY A 53 -2.65 12.36 -22.88
CA GLY A 53 -3.67 11.35 -22.62
C GLY A 53 -3.13 9.92 -22.51
N ALA A 54 -1.81 9.72 -22.56
CA ALA A 54 -1.21 8.40 -22.33
C ALA A 54 -1.12 8.09 -20.83
N THR A 55 -1.24 6.82 -20.48
CA THR A 55 -1.04 6.33 -19.10
C THR A 55 0.17 5.41 -19.08
N LEU A 56 1.07 5.61 -18.13
CA LEU A 56 2.23 4.76 -17.95
C LEU A 56 1.87 3.58 -17.03
N TYR A 57 2.35 2.41 -17.38
CA TYR A 57 2.25 1.19 -16.61
C TYR A 57 3.64 0.63 -16.39
N ILE A 58 4.04 0.46 -15.14
CA ILE A 58 5.26 -0.24 -14.78
C ILE A 58 4.91 -1.51 -14.04
N TYR A 59 5.48 -2.64 -14.45
CA TYR A 59 5.08 -3.93 -13.92
C TYR A 59 6.24 -4.91 -13.87
N ARG A 60 6.18 -5.78 -12.86
CA ARG A 60 7.02 -6.96 -12.73
C ARG A 60 6.28 -8.15 -13.33
N TYR A 61 6.96 -8.93 -14.15
CA TYR A 61 6.37 -10.10 -14.78
C TYR A 61 7.37 -11.25 -14.81
N ARG A 62 6.84 -12.47 -14.87
CA ARG A 62 7.62 -13.70 -15.03
C ARG A 62 7.30 -14.32 -16.37
N ILE A 63 8.34 -14.80 -17.04
CA ILE A 63 8.22 -15.59 -18.26
C ILE A 63 9.05 -16.87 -18.07
N PRO A 64 8.52 -18.05 -18.44
CA PRO A 64 9.30 -19.27 -18.43
C PRO A 64 10.36 -19.18 -19.55
N GLU A 65 11.63 -19.22 -19.18
CA GLU A 65 12.73 -19.30 -20.14
C GLU A 65 13.34 -20.70 -20.10
N TYR A 66 13.44 -21.31 -21.28
CA TYR A 66 14.06 -22.61 -21.44
C TYR A 66 15.58 -22.46 -21.46
N TYR A 67 16.26 -23.07 -20.49
CA TYR A 67 17.72 -23.14 -20.45
C TYR A 67 18.15 -24.51 -20.97
N GLY A 68 18.61 -24.55 -22.21
CA GLY A 68 19.02 -25.78 -22.89
C GLY A 68 20.15 -26.55 -22.19
N ASP A 69 20.99 -25.87 -21.40
CA ASP A 69 22.09 -26.49 -20.66
C ASP A 69 21.62 -27.33 -19.46
N HIS A 70 20.42 -27.04 -18.95
CA HIS A 70 19.85 -27.69 -17.77
C HIS A 70 18.56 -28.46 -18.06
N ASP A 71 18.10 -28.47 -19.32
CA ASP A 71 16.82 -29.05 -19.77
C ASP A 71 15.67 -28.67 -18.81
N ALA A 72 15.62 -27.39 -18.44
CA ALA A 72 14.71 -26.88 -17.43
C ALA A 72 14.20 -25.48 -17.77
N PHE A 73 12.96 -25.22 -17.35
CA PHE A 73 12.36 -23.89 -17.40
C PHE A 73 12.61 -23.15 -16.09
N PHE A 74 13.20 -21.96 -16.19
CA PHE A 74 13.36 -21.06 -15.06
C PHE A 74 12.40 -19.87 -15.21
N ASN A 75 11.71 -19.54 -14.12
CA ASN A 75 10.86 -18.35 -14.07
C ASN A 75 11.74 -17.13 -13.77
N ILE A 76 12.10 -16.39 -14.80
CA ILE A 76 12.87 -15.14 -14.63
C ILE A 76 11.90 -14.01 -14.39
N GLU A 77 12.11 -13.26 -13.30
CA GLU A 77 11.39 -12.02 -13.04
C GLU A 77 12.05 -10.85 -13.78
N LYS A 78 11.25 -10.13 -14.56
CA LYS A 78 11.66 -8.98 -15.36
C LYS A 78 10.77 -7.78 -15.09
N ILE A 79 11.24 -6.60 -15.48
CA ILE A 79 10.51 -5.35 -15.25
C ILE A 79 10.31 -4.63 -16.57
N ARG A 80 9.14 -4.04 -16.76
CA ARG A 80 8.84 -3.31 -17.99
C ARG A 80 8.00 -2.09 -17.71
N LEU A 81 8.31 -1.02 -18.43
CA LEU A 81 7.56 0.22 -18.47
C LEU A 81 6.89 0.33 -19.84
N SER A 82 5.58 0.59 -19.87
CA SER A 82 4.82 0.79 -21.10
C SER A 82 3.99 2.06 -21.00
N ALA A 83 3.91 2.82 -22.09
CA ALA A 83 2.93 3.87 -22.26
C ALA A 83 1.76 3.33 -23.07
N ILE A 84 0.55 3.47 -22.56
CA ILE A 84 -0.68 3.07 -23.24
C ILE A 84 -1.49 4.30 -23.59
N GLN A 85 -1.90 4.40 -24.85
CA GLN A 85 -2.74 5.46 -25.36
C GLN A 85 -3.78 4.83 -26.29
N TYR A 86 -5.06 5.18 -26.09
CA TYR A 86 -6.18 4.62 -26.89
C TYR A 86 -6.19 3.08 -26.95
N ASP A 87 -5.99 2.42 -25.80
CA ASP A 87 -5.92 0.95 -25.67
C ASP A 87 -4.79 0.27 -26.46
N GLN A 88 -3.80 1.05 -26.90
CA GLN A 88 -2.62 0.55 -27.62
C GLN A 88 -1.34 0.93 -26.89
N ILE A 89 -0.32 0.08 -26.98
CA ILE A 89 1.02 0.39 -26.47
C ILE A 89 1.66 1.38 -27.45
N SER A 90 1.77 2.65 -27.03
CA SER A 90 2.42 3.70 -27.82
C SER A 90 3.94 3.71 -27.64
N TRP A 91 4.42 3.21 -26.51
CA TRP A 91 5.85 3.04 -26.23
C TRP A 91 6.06 1.94 -25.19
N GLN A 92 7.17 1.20 -25.28
CA GLN A 92 7.52 0.16 -24.31
C GLN A 92 9.04 0.04 -24.18
N SER A 93 9.50 -0.20 -22.95
CA SER A 93 10.89 -0.51 -22.67
C SER A 93 11.25 -1.92 -23.14
N ASN A 94 12.36 -2.04 -23.87
CA ASN A 94 12.80 -3.30 -24.46
C ASN A 94 13.70 -4.10 -23.53
N ALA A 95 14.54 -3.43 -22.74
CA ALA A 95 15.54 -4.07 -21.91
C ALA A 95 15.41 -3.70 -20.44
N ASP A 96 15.66 -4.68 -19.58
CA ASP A 96 15.89 -4.44 -18.16
C ASP A 96 17.11 -3.53 -18.00
N SER A 97 16.96 -2.48 -17.19
CA SER A 97 18.00 -1.47 -17.04
C SER A 97 17.97 -0.80 -15.68
N ALA A 98 19.13 -0.33 -15.24
CA ALA A 98 19.28 0.31 -13.93
C ALA A 98 18.26 1.46 -13.70
N PRO A 99 17.95 2.34 -14.67
CA PRO A 99 16.91 3.35 -14.50
C PRO A 99 15.52 2.79 -14.21
N ILE A 100 15.14 1.68 -14.85
CA ILE A 100 13.84 1.01 -14.60
C ILE A 100 13.78 0.41 -13.21
N TYR A 101 14.86 -0.21 -12.75
CA TYR A 101 14.94 -0.75 -11.39
C TYR A 101 14.85 0.36 -10.35
N ASN A 102 15.57 1.47 -10.55
CA ASN A 102 15.48 2.62 -9.65
C ASN A 102 14.05 3.18 -9.60
N LEU A 103 13.39 3.26 -10.75
CA LEU A 103 12.02 3.75 -10.86
C LEU A 103 11.03 2.84 -10.13
N ILE A 104 11.07 1.52 -10.38
CA ILE A 104 10.12 0.59 -9.74
C ILE A 104 10.35 0.47 -8.23
N ASP A 105 11.58 0.55 -7.76
CA ASP A 105 11.89 0.49 -6.34
C ASP A 105 11.43 1.77 -5.62
N TYR A 106 11.60 2.93 -6.26
CA TYR A 106 11.02 4.17 -5.76
C TYR A 106 9.49 4.11 -5.72
N ILE A 107 8.86 3.67 -6.81
CA ILE A 107 7.39 3.61 -6.89
C ILE A 107 6.85 2.61 -5.87
N SER A 108 7.40 1.40 -5.82
CA SER A 108 6.93 0.37 -4.89
C SER A 108 7.16 0.77 -3.44
N SER A 109 8.28 1.39 -3.08
CA SER A 109 8.50 1.86 -1.71
C SER A 109 7.50 2.95 -1.29
N ARG A 110 7.09 3.83 -2.21
CA ARG A 110 6.22 4.97 -1.90
C ARG A 110 4.72 4.69 -2.07
N TYR A 111 4.36 3.81 -2.99
CA TYR A 111 2.98 3.57 -3.42
C TYR A 111 2.51 2.12 -3.22
N SER A 112 3.26 1.30 -2.46
CA SER A 112 2.90 -0.09 -2.11
C SER A 112 1.62 -0.25 -1.25
N GLY A 113 0.85 0.81 -1.01
CA GLY A 113 -0.38 0.72 -0.22
C GLY A 113 -0.19 0.52 1.28
N ILE A 114 1.06 0.52 1.80
CA ILE A 114 1.29 0.58 3.27
C ILE A 114 0.70 1.89 3.84
N GLY A 115 0.74 2.98 3.06
CA GLY A 115 0.06 4.23 3.42
C GLY A 115 -1.45 4.07 3.58
N ASP A 116 -2.09 3.24 2.74
CA ASP A 116 -3.53 2.95 2.83
C ASP A 116 -3.87 2.15 4.08
N PHE A 117 -2.98 1.27 4.55
CA PHE A 117 -3.11 0.62 5.87
C PHE A 117 -3.12 1.64 7.02
N PHE A 118 -2.21 2.62 7.00
CA PHE A 118 -2.20 3.67 8.02
C PHE A 118 -3.41 4.60 7.91
N PHE A 119 -3.86 4.92 6.69
CA PHE A 119 -5.05 5.75 6.47
C PHE A 119 -6.32 5.03 6.93
N LEU A 120 -6.45 3.74 6.67
CA LEU A 120 -7.54 2.90 7.17
C LEU A 120 -7.52 2.81 8.71
N ILE A 121 -6.35 2.58 9.31
CA ILE A 121 -6.20 2.56 10.78
C ILE A 121 -6.54 3.94 11.36
N LEU A 122 -6.06 5.03 10.76
CA LEU A 122 -6.37 6.39 11.20
C LEU A 122 -7.87 6.70 11.06
N LEU A 123 -8.50 6.31 9.95
CA LEU A 123 -9.94 6.45 9.74
C LEU A 123 -10.75 5.66 10.77
N VAL A 124 -10.35 4.43 11.07
CA VAL A 124 -10.97 3.59 12.12
C VAL A 124 -10.81 4.24 13.50
N LEU A 125 -9.63 4.79 13.80
CA LEU A 125 -9.37 5.49 15.07
C LEU A 125 -10.18 6.79 15.17
N LEU A 126 -10.31 7.55 14.08
CA LEU A 126 -11.12 8.77 14.03
C LEU A 126 -12.62 8.47 14.17
N ASN A 127 -13.13 7.43 13.49
CA ASN A 127 -14.52 6.99 13.63
C ASN A 127 -14.81 6.48 15.06
N LYS A 128 -13.90 5.70 15.66
CA LYS A 128 -14.04 5.31 17.07
C LYS A 128 -14.05 6.53 17.99
N LYS A 129 -13.16 7.51 17.77
CA LYS A 129 -13.12 8.75 18.58
C LYS A 129 -14.40 9.57 18.46
N ALA A 130 -15.04 9.60 17.29
CA ALA A 130 -16.35 10.25 17.10
C ALA A 130 -17.45 9.52 17.87
N SER A 131 -17.49 8.18 17.81
CA SER A 131 -18.44 7.37 18.58
C SER A 131 -18.26 7.51 20.10
N TYR A 132 -17.01 7.60 20.59
CA TYR A 132 -16.75 7.92 22.00
C TYR A 132 -17.18 9.33 22.37
N ARG A 133 -16.99 10.34 21.50
CA ARG A 133 -17.47 11.70 21.78
C ARG A 133 -18.99 11.77 21.86
N GLU A 134 -19.72 11.08 20.99
CA GLU A 134 -21.19 11.04 21.07
C GLU A 134 -21.68 10.28 22.31
N ALA A 135 -21.01 9.18 22.70
CA ALA A 135 -21.37 8.42 23.90
C ALA A 135 -21.10 9.19 25.22
N PHE A 136 -20.18 10.15 25.23
CA PHE A 136 -19.84 10.97 26.42
C PHE A 136 -20.58 12.31 26.49
N PHE A 137 -21.18 12.80 25.39
CA PHE A 137 -21.96 14.04 25.38
C PHE A 137 -23.46 13.87 25.66
N THR A 138 -23.95 12.62 25.77
CA THR A 138 -25.28 12.33 26.32
C THR A 138 -25.30 12.11 27.84
N TYR A 139 -24.17 12.30 28.53
CA TYR A 139 -24.11 12.19 29.99
C TYR A 139 -24.04 13.59 30.61
N GLU A 140 -25.19 14.14 31.00
CA GLU A 140 -25.26 15.20 32.01
C GLU A 140 -24.56 14.73 33.30
N PRO A 141 -23.85 15.60 34.03
CA PRO A 141 -23.21 15.24 35.29
C PRO A 141 -24.27 15.17 36.39
N ALA A 142 -25.11 14.14 36.38
CA ALA A 142 -26.03 13.85 37.46
C ALA A 142 -25.42 12.81 38.40
N THR A 143 -24.74 13.30 39.43
CA THR A 143 -24.37 12.61 40.68
C THR A 143 -23.37 11.44 40.59
N PRO A 144 -22.51 11.23 41.60
CA PRO A 144 -21.59 10.09 41.61
C PRO A 144 -22.39 8.79 41.75
N VAL A 145 -22.55 8.06 40.64
CA VAL A 145 -23.12 6.72 40.66
C VAL A 145 -22.10 5.77 41.30
N SER A 146 -22.47 5.23 42.45
CA SER A 146 -21.69 4.22 43.15
C SER A 146 -21.77 2.90 42.37
N PHE A 147 -20.64 2.42 41.85
CA PHE A 147 -20.57 1.09 41.25
C PHE A 147 -20.74 0.03 42.35
N THR A 148 -21.86 -0.69 42.32
CA THR A 148 -22.05 -1.86 43.19
C THR A 148 -21.55 -3.09 42.43
N ILE A 149 -20.38 -3.60 42.81
CA ILE A 149 -19.89 -4.90 42.32
C ILE A 149 -20.72 -5.97 43.02
N THR A 150 -21.61 -6.65 42.29
CA THR A 150 -22.30 -7.83 42.82
C THR A 150 -21.33 -9.01 42.77
N SER A 151 -20.69 -9.32 43.90
CA SER A 151 -19.93 -10.55 44.05
C SER A 151 -20.88 -11.73 44.25
N LEU A 152 -20.82 -12.72 43.36
CA LEU A 152 -21.48 -14.00 43.53
C LEU A 152 -20.56 -14.95 44.30
N GLY A 153 -20.85 -15.12 45.61
CA GLY A 153 -20.62 -16.38 46.32
C GLY A 153 -19.33 -16.54 47.16
N ARG A 154 -19.43 -16.19 48.45
CA ARG A 154 -18.86 -16.80 49.71
C ARG A 154 -17.51 -17.54 49.61
N THR A 155 -16.51 -17.23 50.45
CA THR A 155 -16.54 -17.31 51.93
C THR A 155 -15.60 -16.30 52.61
N ALA A 156 -16.10 -15.61 53.63
CA ALA A 156 -15.31 -14.93 54.68
C ALA A 156 -14.96 -15.95 55.81
N PRO A 157 -14.08 -15.66 56.80
CA PRO A 157 -14.31 -14.55 57.73
C PRO A 157 -13.08 -13.70 58.11
N ASP A 158 -13.37 -12.41 58.29
CA ASP A 158 -12.94 -11.53 59.39
C ASP A 158 -11.51 -11.60 59.93
N ARG A 159 -10.79 -10.49 59.75
CA ARG A 159 -10.46 -9.57 60.87
C ARG A 159 -9.86 -8.27 60.34
N PHE A 160 -10.66 -7.20 60.39
CA PHE A 160 -10.16 -5.83 60.44
C PHE A 160 -9.73 -5.52 61.88
N SER A 161 -8.54 -4.95 62.05
CA SER A 161 -8.27 -3.97 63.10
C SER A 161 -7.50 -2.82 62.47
N ALA A 162 -8.23 -1.73 62.24
CA ALA A 162 -7.65 -0.43 61.96
C ALA A 162 -6.92 0.08 63.22
N ASN A 163 -5.85 0.84 63.03
CA ASN A 163 -5.59 1.95 63.94
C ASN A 163 -5.18 3.19 63.16
N VAL A 164 -5.94 4.24 63.43
CA VAL A 164 -5.84 5.62 62.97
C VAL A 164 -4.99 6.38 63.96
N ALA A 165 -4.07 7.22 63.48
CA ALA A 165 -3.73 8.53 64.06
C ALA A 165 -2.82 9.26 63.04
N SER A 166 -3.26 10.31 62.33
CA SER A 166 -3.57 11.68 62.78
C SER A 166 -2.33 12.50 63.17
N ALA A 167 -1.98 13.42 62.28
CA ALA A 167 -1.52 14.79 62.52
C ALA A 167 -0.33 15.05 63.47
N ARG A 168 0.84 15.36 62.89
CA ARG A 168 1.34 16.74 62.70
C ARG A 168 2.64 16.72 61.88
#